data_AF-A0A538QQF1-F1
#
_entry.id   AF-A0A538QQF1-F1
#
_cell.length_a   1.000
_cell.length_b   1.000
_cell.length_c   1.000
_cell.angle_alpha   90.00
_cell.angle_beta   90.00
_cell.angle_gamma   90.00
#
_symmetry.space_group_name_H-M   'P 1'
#
loop_
_entity.id
_entity.type
_entity.pdbx_description
1 polymer ?
#
loop_
_entity_poly.entity_id
_entity_poly.type
_entity_poly.pdbx_seq_one_letter_code
_entity_poly.pdbx_strand_id
1 'polypeptide(L)'
;MRPDVYFCYVTGALWAVALTLYGLRLAARGAFHSDRVSKIGGTALVGRGIMDATYWAIEPVVRGLAALGVTPNGLTWSALVLGLGAGVALALGWFGLATLLATMSTIGDILDGQVARLTNSGSDRGELLDAAVDRYTEFAFLAGLVIVLRTSWWQMALALGATLASFMVSYTSAKAEALQVSPPRGLMRRHERSTYLIAGIGLTPLVGPALVAHDLPYVTPCLVALGVVCVIGNVAAVLRLVRIGRALR
;
A
#
# COMPACT_ATOMS: atom_id res chain seq x y z
N MET A 1 4.92 21.04 -18.04
CA MET A 1 4.47 20.06 -17.03
C MET A 1 3.76 18.93 -17.76
N ARG A 2 4.04 17.66 -17.41
CA ARG A 2 3.15 16.58 -17.87
C ARG A 2 1.77 16.78 -17.22
N PRO A 3 0.66 16.59 -17.96
CA PRO A 3 -0.69 16.87 -17.47
C PRO A 3 -1.09 16.01 -16.25
N ASP A 4 -0.39 14.90 -15.99
CA ASP A 4 -0.71 13.99 -14.89
C ASP A 4 -0.26 14.46 -13.51
N VAL A 5 0.58 15.50 -13.40
CA VAL A 5 1.00 16.05 -12.10
C VAL A 5 -0.17 16.59 -11.27
N TYR A 6 -1.25 17.01 -11.94
CA TYR A 6 -2.49 17.45 -11.29
C TYR A 6 -3.04 16.37 -10.35
N PHE A 7 -2.96 15.09 -10.74
CA PHE A 7 -3.43 14.00 -9.89
C PHE A 7 -2.62 13.88 -8.59
N CYS A 8 -1.31 14.20 -8.60
CA CYS A 8 -0.52 14.27 -7.38
C CYS A 8 -0.97 15.40 -6.46
N TYR A 9 -1.30 16.57 -7.02
CA TYR A 9 -1.85 17.67 -6.22
C TYR A 9 -3.21 17.31 -5.63
N VAL A 10 -4.08 16.63 -6.39
CA VAL A 10 -5.36 16.13 -5.88
C VAL A 10 -5.14 15.12 -4.74
N THR A 11 -4.28 14.12 -4.93
CA THR A 11 -3.96 13.15 -3.88
C THR A 11 -3.35 13.84 -2.65
N GLY A 12 -2.43 14.78 -2.83
CA GLY A 12 -1.83 15.56 -1.75
C GLY A 12 -2.86 16.41 -1.00
N ALA A 13 -3.79 17.05 -1.71
CA ALA A 13 -4.88 17.83 -1.12
C ALA A 13 -5.82 16.96 -0.28
N LEU A 14 -6.17 15.76 -0.75
CA LEU A 14 -6.98 14.80 0.02
C LEU A 14 -6.30 14.43 1.35
N TRP A 15 -4.99 14.13 1.31
CA TRP A 15 -4.22 13.87 2.53
C TRP A 15 -4.10 15.09 3.44
N ALA A 16 -3.86 16.26 2.88
CA ALA A 16 -3.78 17.51 3.65
C ALA A 16 -5.09 17.78 4.39
N VAL A 17 -6.23 17.67 3.70
CA VAL A 17 -7.57 17.82 4.31
C VAL A 17 -7.76 16.81 5.44
N ALA A 18 -7.47 15.53 5.20
CA ALA A 18 -7.61 14.49 6.22
C ALA A 18 -6.74 14.76 7.46
N LEU A 19 -5.48 15.15 7.26
CA LEU A 19 -4.55 15.48 8.35
C LEU A 19 -4.94 16.75 9.10
N THR A 20 -5.42 17.79 8.40
CA THR A 20 -5.93 19.02 9.02
C THR A 20 -7.16 18.74 9.87
N LEU A 21 -8.13 17.98 9.36
CA LEU A 21 -9.31 17.57 10.11
C LEU A 21 -8.93 16.77 11.36
N TYR A 22 -7.95 15.87 11.24
CA TYR A 22 -7.46 15.12 12.39
C TYR A 22 -6.71 16.00 13.39
N GLY A 23 -5.91 16.96 12.92
CA GLY A 23 -5.22 17.94 13.77
C GLY A 23 -6.20 18.80 14.57
N LEU A 24 -7.29 19.26 13.94
CA LEU A 24 -8.37 19.98 14.62
C LEU A 24 -9.05 19.12 15.68
N ARG A 25 -9.29 17.84 15.38
CA ARG A 25 -9.80 16.90 16.38
C ARG A 25 -8.83 16.71 17.53
N LEU A 26 -7.54 16.52 17.23
CA LEU A 26 -6.51 16.31 18.25
C LEU A 26 -6.49 17.48 19.24
N ALA A 27 -6.60 18.71 18.74
CA ALA A 27 -6.71 19.91 19.56
C ALA A 27 -8.02 19.97 20.38
N ALA A 28 -9.15 19.55 19.80
CA ALA A 28 -10.47 19.70 20.44
C ALA A 28 -10.88 18.55 21.37
N ARG A 29 -10.46 17.31 21.09
CA ARG A 29 -10.96 16.07 21.73
C ARG A 29 -9.86 15.07 22.08
N GLY A 30 -8.60 15.42 21.88
CA GLY A 30 -7.46 14.53 22.12
C GLY A 30 -7.29 13.46 21.04
N ALA A 31 -6.29 12.60 21.24
CA ALA A 31 -5.92 11.57 20.27
C ALA A 31 -6.98 10.46 20.17
N PHE A 32 -7.32 10.08 18.94
CA PHE A 32 -8.09 8.86 18.70
C PHE A 32 -7.20 7.65 18.97
N HIS A 33 -7.75 6.61 19.58
CA HIS A 33 -7.04 5.37 19.85
C HIS A 33 -7.86 4.22 19.31
N SER A 34 -7.32 3.52 18.31
CA SER A 34 -7.93 2.31 17.78
C SER A 34 -7.39 1.07 18.48
N ASP A 35 -8.28 0.20 18.94
CA ASP A 35 -7.94 -1.13 19.49
C ASP A 35 -7.18 -2.02 18.49
N ARG A 36 -7.27 -1.72 17.19
CA ARG A 36 -6.53 -2.43 16.15
C ARG A 36 -5.10 -1.90 16.03
N VAL A 37 -4.92 -0.59 16.10
CA VAL A 37 -3.61 0.07 16.07
C VAL A 37 -2.77 -0.32 17.28
N SER A 38 -3.40 -0.49 18.45
CA SER A 38 -2.72 -0.96 19.66
C SER A 38 -2.20 -2.40 19.53
N LYS A 39 -2.95 -3.30 18.87
CA LYS A 39 -2.55 -4.70 18.60
C LYS A 39 -1.49 -4.84 17.50
N ILE A 40 -1.62 -4.05 16.43
CA ILE A 40 -0.72 -4.09 15.27
C ILE A 40 0.62 -3.42 15.60
N GLY A 41 0.58 -2.31 16.35
CA GLY A 41 1.73 -1.45 16.61
C GLY A 41 2.15 -0.64 15.37
N GLY A 42 2.65 0.58 15.60
CA GLY A 42 3.17 1.43 14.53
C GLY A 42 4.53 0.95 14.03
N THR A 43 4.97 1.50 12.91
CA THR A 43 6.27 1.19 12.31
C THR A 43 7.09 2.45 12.05
N ALA A 44 8.27 2.30 11.44
CA ALA A 44 9.23 3.40 11.26
C ALA A 44 8.68 4.57 10.43
N LEU A 45 7.82 4.29 9.44
CA LEU A 45 7.26 5.32 8.55
C LEU A 45 5.78 5.61 8.81
N VAL A 46 5.03 4.62 9.30
CA VAL A 46 3.63 4.79 9.71
C VAL A 46 3.53 4.63 11.22
N GLY A 47 3.80 5.73 11.91
CA GLY A 47 3.67 5.80 13.37
C GLY A 47 2.24 5.55 13.83
N ARG A 48 2.07 5.13 15.10
CA ARG A 48 0.74 4.85 15.68
C ARG A 48 -0.25 6.01 15.46
N GLY A 49 0.20 7.26 15.66
CA GLY A 49 -0.64 8.43 15.46
C GLY A 49 -1.15 8.62 14.03
N ILE A 50 -0.38 8.26 13.01
CA ILE A 50 -0.83 8.33 11.60
C ILE A 50 -1.87 7.24 11.33
N MET A 51 -1.69 6.04 11.89
CA MET A 51 -2.68 4.98 11.76
C MET A 51 -3.99 5.38 12.45
N ASP A 52 -3.92 5.85 13.69
CA ASP A 52 -5.11 6.32 14.42
C ASP A 52 -5.82 7.46 13.67
N ALA A 53 -5.06 8.41 13.10
CA ALA A 53 -5.59 9.47 12.25
C ALA A 53 -6.36 8.91 11.05
N THR A 54 -5.75 7.94 10.36
CA THR A 54 -6.34 7.30 9.18
C THR A 54 -7.65 6.60 9.55
N TYR A 55 -7.65 5.80 10.62
CA TYR A 55 -8.84 5.07 11.07
C TYR A 55 -9.97 6.00 11.49
N TRP A 56 -9.64 7.11 12.17
CA TRP A 56 -10.62 8.11 12.52
C TRP A 56 -11.21 8.80 11.27
N ALA A 57 -10.37 9.18 10.31
CA ALA A 57 -10.81 9.89 9.10
C ALA A 57 -11.76 9.05 8.24
N ILE A 58 -11.54 7.73 8.18
CA ILE A 58 -12.38 6.82 7.39
C ILE A 58 -13.65 6.36 8.13
N GLU A 59 -13.70 6.42 9.46
CA GLU A 59 -14.85 5.97 10.27
C GLU A 59 -16.22 6.52 9.77
N PRO A 60 -16.40 7.82 9.49
CA PRO A 60 -17.67 8.33 8.96
C PRO A 60 -17.99 7.76 7.58
N VAL A 61 -16.98 7.53 6.74
CA VAL A 61 -17.15 6.93 5.41
C VAL A 61 -17.62 5.47 5.54
N VAL A 62 -17.00 4.71 6.44
CA VAL A 62 -17.40 3.31 6.73
C VAL A 62 -18.85 3.24 7.17
N ARG A 63 -19.28 4.12 8.09
CA ARG A 63 -20.68 4.18 8.56
C ARG A 63 -21.64 4.53 7.43
N GLY A 64 -21.28 5.49 6.59
CA GLY A 64 -22.07 5.88 5.41
C GLY A 64 -22.23 4.72 4.43
N LEU A 65 -21.13 4.04 4.08
CA LEU A 65 -21.15 2.88 3.18
C LEU A 65 -22.00 1.73 3.73
N ALA A 66 -21.87 1.44 5.03
CA ALA A 66 -22.68 0.42 5.68
C ALA A 66 -24.17 0.80 5.69
N ALA A 67 -24.51 2.08 5.93
CA ALA A 67 -25.89 2.56 5.89
C ALA A 67 -26.49 2.50 4.48
N LEU A 68 -25.66 2.67 3.44
CA LEU A 68 -26.06 2.54 2.03
C LEU A 68 -26.15 1.07 1.56
N GLY A 69 -25.86 0.10 2.42
CA GLY A 69 -25.88 -1.32 2.06
C GLY A 69 -24.76 -1.76 1.11
N VAL A 70 -23.67 -0.97 1.03
CA VAL A 70 -22.51 -1.34 0.21
C VAL A 70 -21.84 -2.58 0.82
N THR A 71 -21.68 -3.62 0.01
CA THR A 71 -21.09 -4.89 0.48
C THR A 71 -19.56 -4.80 0.54
N PRO A 72 -18.90 -5.47 1.51
CA PRO A 72 -17.44 -5.55 1.57
C PRO A 72 -16.83 -6.10 0.28
N ASN A 73 -17.38 -7.19 -0.26
CA ASN A 73 -16.90 -7.78 -1.51
C ASN A 73 -16.97 -6.80 -2.70
N GLY A 74 -18.01 -5.95 -2.74
CA GLY A 74 -18.13 -4.90 -3.76
C GLY A 74 -17.00 -3.87 -3.67
N LEU A 75 -16.62 -3.50 -2.43
CA LEU A 75 -15.47 -2.63 -2.18
C LEU A 75 -14.16 -3.31 -2.62
N THR A 76 -13.95 -4.58 -2.28
CA THR A 76 -12.78 -5.36 -2.72
C THR A 76 -12.67 -5.40 -4.25
N TRP A 77 -13.77 -5.66 -4.97
CA TRP A 77 -13.77 -5.62 -6.45
C TRP A 77 -13.47 -4.22 -7.02
N SER A 78 -14.01 -3.16 -6.41
CA SER A 78 -13.67 -1.80 -6.82
C SER A 78 -12.20 -1.47 -6.60
N ALA A 79 -11.62 -1.93 -5.48
CA ALA A 79 -10.20 -1.79 -5.18
C ALA A 79 -9.34 -2.53 -6.20
N LEU A 80 -9.79 -3.70 -6.68
CA LEU A 80 -9.14 -4.42 -7.78
C LEU A 80 -9.09 -3.57 -9.05
N VAL A 81 -10.24 -3.06 -9.51
CA VAL A 81 -10.32 -2.26 -10.74
C VAL A 81 -9.39 -1.03 -10.66
N LEU A 82 -9.40 -0.33 -9.52
CA LEU A 82 -8.53 0.82 -9.28
C LEU A 82 -7.04 0.41 -9.27
N GLY A 83 -6.69 -0.70 -8.64
CA GLY A 83 -5.32 -1.21 -8.57
C GLY A 83 -4.78 -1.65 -9.93
N LEU A 84 -5.60 -2.35 -10.73
CA LEU A 84 -5.27 -2.69 -12.12
C LEU A 84 -5.08 -1.42 -12.96
N GLY A 85 -5.98 -0.45 -12.81
CA GLY A 85 -5.87 0.86 -13.47
C GLY A 85 -4.58 1.61 -13.10
N ALA A 86 -4.17 1.54 -11.83
CA ALA A 86 -2.90 2.11 -11.38
C ALA A 86 -1.70 1.45 -12.07
N GLY A 87 -1.70 0.12 -12.20
CA GLY A 87 -0.67 -0.62 -12.94
C GLY A 87 -0.58 -0.22 -14.42
N VAL A 88 -1.72 -0.09 -15.09
CA VAL A 88 -1.78 0.38 -16.48
C VAL A 88 -1.26 1.81 -16.60
N ALA A 89 -1.69 2.71 -15.71
CA ALA A 89 -1.20 4.09 -15.69
C ALA A 89 0.32 4.17 -15.50
N LEU A 90 0.90 3.33 -14.63
CA LEU A 90 2.36 3.23 -14.48
C LEU A 90 3.04 2.74 -15.75
N ALA A 91 2.52 1.68 -16.39
CA ALA A 91 3.06 1.15 -17.63
C ALA A 91 3.13 2.21 -18.75
N LEU A 92 2.15 3.13 -18.77
CA LEU A 92 2.08 4.27 -19.69
C LEU A 92 2.92 5.49 -19.24
N GLY A 93 3.53 5.45 -18.06
CA GLY A 93 4.33 6.52 -17.50
C GLY A 93 3.53 7.69 -16.91
N TRP A 94 2.25 7.47 -16.59
CA TRP A 94 1.36 8.43 -15.93
C TRP A 94 1.43 8.25 -14.40
N PHE A 95 2.57 8.61 -13.82
CA PHE A 95 2.88 8.42 -12.40
C PHE A 95 1.87 9.11 -11.47
N GLY A 96 1.37 10.29 -11.85
CA GLY A 96 0.42 11.01 -11.02
C GLY A 96 -0.95 10.34 -10.96
N LEU A 97 -1.49 9.92 -12.12
CA LEU A 97 -2.76 9.18 -12.16
C LEU A 97 -2.62 7.84 -11.41
N ALA A 98 -1.50 7.14 -11.61
CA ALA A 98 -1.22 5.91 -10.88
C ALA A 98 -1.21 6.11 -9.36
N THR A 99 -0.66 7.23 -8.88
CA THR A 99 -0.64 7.57 -7.45
C THR A 99 -2.06 7.73 -6.91
N LEU A 100 -2.92 8.45 -7.62
CA LEU A 100 -4.32 8.63 -7.23
C LEU A 100 -5.05 7.28 -7.20
N LEU A 101 -4.98 6.51 -8.29
CA LEU A 101 -5.66 5.21 -8.40
C LEU A 101 -5.18 4.20 -7.35
N ALA A 102 -3.87 4.11 -7.12
CA ALA A 102 -3.30 3.22 -6.11
C ALA A 102 -3.67 3.64 -4.68
N THR A 103 -3.74 4.95 -4.41
CA THR A 103 -4.20 5.48 -3.13
C THR A 103 -5.67 5.12 -2.90
N MET A 104 -6.53 5.34 -3.90
CA MET A 104 -7.96 4.99 -3.81
C MET A 104 -8.17 3.48 -3.66
N SER A 105 -7.40 2.66 -4.38
CA SER A 105 -7.41 1.19 -4.23
C SER A 105 -7.04 0.77 -2.81
N THR A 106 -5.96 1.34 -2.24
CA THR A 106 -5.52 1.05 -0.86
C THR A 106 -6.54 1.52 0.18
N ILE A 107 -7.21 2.66 -0.04
CA ILE A 107 -8.29 3.10 0.84
C ILE A 107 -9.49 2.14 0.75
N GLY A 108 -9.82 1.66 -0.46
CA GLY A 108 -10.89 0.67 -0.67
C GLY A 108 -10.67 -0.62 0.11
N ASP A 109 -9.45 -1.16 0.08
CA ASP A 109 -8.99 -2.33 0.87
C ASP A 109 -9.13 -2.06 2.39
N ILE A 110 -8.79 -0.86 2.86
CA ILE A 110 -9.02 -0.53 4.27
C ILE A 110 -10.52 -0.48 4.59
N LEU A 111 -11.33 0.11 3.70
CA LEU A 111 -12.77 0.29 3.89
C LEU A 111 -13.51 -1.05 3.92
N ASP A 112 -13.19 -2.01 3.05
CA ASP A 112 -13.91 -3.28 2.97
C ASP A 112 -13.86 -4.05 4.30
N GLY A 113 -12.69 -4.10 4.93
CA GLY A 113 -12.50 -4.80 6.19
C GLY A 113 -13.18 -4.06 7.33
N GLN A 114 -13.27 -2.73 7.29
CA GLN A 114 -14.01 -1.96 8.30
C GLN A 114 -15.51 -2.14 8.13
N VAL A 115 -16.03 -2.12 6.90
CA VAL A 115 -17.45 -2.35 6.63
C VAL A 115 -17.81 -3.77 7.07
N ALA A 116 -17.05 -4.79 6.69
CA ALA A 116 -17.31 -6.19 7.08
C ALA A 116 -17.38 -6.38 8.60
N ARG A 117 -16.55 -5.65 9.36
CA ARG A 117 -16.57 -5.65 10.83
C ARG A 117 -17.80 -4.92 11.37
N LEU A 118 -18.10 -3.74 10.84
CA LEU A 118 -19.23 -2.93 11.30
C LEU A 118 -20.57 -3.63 11.04
N THR A 119 -20.71 -4.33 9.90
CA THR A 119 -21.90 -5.08 9.51
C THR A 119 -21.90 -6.53 10.01
N ASN A 120 -20.87 -6.95 10.73
CA ASN A 120 -20.66 -8.32 11.20
C ASN A 120 -20.85 -9.39 10.10
N SER A 121 -20.35 -9.08 8.89
CA SER A 121 -20.51 -9.90 7.68
C SER A 121 -19.20 -10.51 7.19
N GLY A 122 -18.23 -10.69 8.10
CA GLY A 122 -16.97 -11.39 7.81
C GLY A 122 -17.21 -12.86 7.46
N SER A 123 -16.43 -13.39 6.51
CA SER A 123 -16.52 -14.80 6.09
C SER A 123 -15.20 -15.28 5.48
N ASP A 124 -14.92 -16.58 5.56
CA ASP A 124 -13.72 -17.20 4.97
C ASP A 124 -13.64 -16.98 3.45
N ARG A 125 -14.79 -16.94 2.76
CA ARG A 125 -14.86 -16.62 1.33
C ARG A 125 -14.45 -15.18 1.05
N GLY A 126 -14.85 -14.25 1.91
CA GLY A 126 -14.45 -12.85 1.82
C GLY A 126 -12.96 -12.67 2.08
N GLU A 127 -12.42 -13.33 3.11
CA GLU A 127 -10.99 -13.32 3.42
C GLU A 127 -10.14 -13.90 2.28
N LEU A 128 -10.60 -14.98 1.64
CA LEU A 128 -9.94 -15.54 0.46
C LEU A 128 -9.96 -14.54 -0.72
N LEU A 129 -11.10 -13.88 -0.95
CA LEU A 129 -11.23 -12.88 -2.02
C LEU A 129 -10.30 -11.69 -1.79
N ASP A 130 -10.29 -11.15 -0.58
CA ASP A 130 -9.43 -10.05 -0.12
C ASP A 130 -7.95 -10.40 -0.38
N ALA A 131 -7.49 -11.51 0.20
CA ALA A 131 -6.12 -11.99 0.05
C ALA A 131 -5.71 -12.21 -1.43
N ALA A 132 -6.63 -12.65 -2.29
CA ALA A 132 -6.36 -12.84 -3.72
C ALA A 132 -6.29 -11.49 -4.46
N VAL A 133 -7.28 -10.61 -4.29
CA VAL A 133 -7.34 -9.29 -4.92
C VAL A 133 -6.11 -8.47 -4.58
N ASP A 134 -5.67 -8.56 -3.34
CA ASP A 134 -4.44 -7.97 -2.82
C ASP A 134 -3.16 -8.38 -3.55
N ARG A 135 -3.10 -9.64 -4.02
CA ARG A 135 -1.97 -10.11 -4.83
C ARG A 135 -2.06 -9.54 -6.24
N TYR A 136 -3.26 -9.51 -6.82
CA TYR A 136 -3.46 -9.02 -8.19
C TYR A 136 -3.21 -7.51 -8.31
N THR A 137 -3.70 -6.70 -7.36
CA THR A 137 -3.48 -5.25 -7.33
C THR A 137 -1.99 -4.93 -7.17
N GLU A 138 -1.33 -5.59 -6.23
CA GLU A 138 0.10 -5.40 -5.97
C GLU A 138 0.96 -5.86 -7.16
N PHE A 139 0.62 -6.98 -7.80
CA PHE A 139 1.28 -7.43 -9.01
C PHE A 139 1.11 -6.44 -10.16
N ALA A 140 -0.11 -6.00 -10.44
CA ALA A 140 -0.37 -5.06 -11.53
C ALA A 140 0.41 -3.75 -11.35
N PHE A 141 0.47 -3.24 -10.12
CA PHE A 141 1.27 -2.07 -9.78
C PHE A 141 2.76 -2.29 -10.08
N LEU A 142 3.35 -3.37 -9.58
CA LEU A 142 4.78 -3.67 -9.77
C LEU A 142 5.11 -4.02 -11.22
N ALA A 143 4.23 -4.72 -11.93
CA ALA A 143 4.35 -5.00 -13.36
C ALA A 143 4.35 -3.69 -14.19
N GLY A 144 3.51 -2.72 -13.83
CA GLY A 144 3.53 -1.39 -14.44
C GLY A 144 4.88 -0.69 -14.27
N LEU A 145 5.51 -0.82 -13.09
CA LEU A 145 6.87 -0.31 -12.85
C LEU A 145 7.94 -1.05 -13.67
N VAL A 146 7.85 -2.38 -13.80
CA VAL A 146 8.75 -3.14 -14.66
C VAL A 146 8.65 -2.65 -16.11
N ILE A 147 7.43 -2.45 -16.61
CA ILE A 147 7.19 -1.99 -17.99
C ILE A 147 7.72 -0.58 -18.21
N VAL A 148 7.48 0.37 -17.29
CA VAL A 148 7.94 1.76 -17.47
C VAL A 148 9.46 1.89 -17.36
N LEU A 149 10.11 1.03 -16.58
CA LEU A 149 11.56 1.04 -16.35
C LEU A 149 12.34 0.11 -17.31
N ARG A 150 11.67 -0.50 -18.30
CA ARG A 150 12.24 -1.52 -19.20
C ARG A 150 13.47 -1.08 -20.02
N THR A 151 13.67 0.23 -20.20
CA THR A 151 14.78 0.75 -21.02
C THR A 151 16.13 0.63 -20.34
N SER A 152 16.16 0.52 -19.01
CA SER A 152 17.37 0.36 -18.23
C SER A 152 17.36 -1.00 -17.52
N TRP A 153 18.28 -1.89 -17.91
CA TRP A 153 18.32 -3.27 -17.41
C TRP A 153 18.38 -3.33 -15.89
N TRP A 154 19.13 -2.43 -15.25
CA TRP A 154 19.31 -2.44 -13.79
C TRP A 154 18.07 -1.90 -13.07
N GLN A 155 17.37 -0.91 -13.64
CA GLN A 155 16.12 -0.39 -13.08
C GLN A 155 15.01 -1.43 -13.18
N MET A 156 14.94 -2.12 -14.33
CA MET A 156 14.03 -3.24 -14.54
C MET A 156 14.34 -4.40 -13.59
N ALA A 157 15.61 -4.76 -13.42
CA ALA A 157 16.03 -5.80 -12.47
C ALA A 157 15.67 -5.43 -11.02
N LEU A 158 15.77 -4.16 -10.65
CA LEU A 158 15.35 -3.67 -9.33
C LEU A 158 13.84 -3.83 -9.11
N ALA A 159 13.03 -3.49 -10.11
CA ALA A 159 11.58 -3.65 -10.06
C ALA A 159 11.16 -5.14 -10.01
N LEU A 160 11.85 -6.01 -10.76
CA LEU A 160 11.66 -7.46 -10.67
C LEU A 160 12.05 -8.00 -9.29
N GLY A 161 13.16 -7.53 -8.71
CA GLY A 161 13.59 -7.88 -7.36
C GLY A 161 12.61 -7.43 -6.28
N ALA A 162 12.01 -6.25 -6.43
CA ALA A 162 10.91 -5.77 -5.57
C ALA A 162 9.64 -6.62 -5.73
N THR A 163 9.35 -7.08 -6.95
CA THR A 163 8.26 -8.03 -7.23
C THR A 163 8.48 -9.35 -6.50
N LEU A 164 9.67 -9.95 -6.63
CA LEU A 164 10.03 -11.18 -5.91
C LEU A 164 9.89 -11.01 -4.40
N ALA A 165 10.46 -9.93 -3.84
CA ALA A 165 10.35 -9.61 -2.42
C ALA A 165 8.89 -9.55 -1.96
N SER A 166 8.04 -8.88 -2.75
CA SER A 166 6.64 -8.69 -2.44
C SER A 166 5.89 -10.01 -2.28
N PHE A 167 6.07 -10.92 -3.24
CA PHE A 167 5.45 -12.24 -3.24
C PHE A 167 6.04 -13.16 -2.16
N MET A 168 7.36 -13.19 -1.99
CA MET A 168 7.99 -14.06 -1.00
C MET A 168 7.64 -13.67 0.44
N VAL A 169 7.52 -12.38 0.75
CA VAL A 169 7.08 -11.92 2.08
C VAL A 169 5.67 -12.44 2.40
N SER A 170 4.74 -12.40 1.42
CA SER A 170 3.37 -12.86 1.62
C SER A 170 3.27 -14.39 1.61
N TYR A 171 3.97 -15.07 0.70
CA TYR A 171 4.01 -16.53 0.61
C TYR A 171 4.55 -17.15 1.90
N THR A 172 5.62 -16.60 2.47
CA THR A 172 6.21 -17.12 3.72
C THR A 172 5.27 -16.99 4.91
N SER A 173 4.46 -15.91 4.96
CA SER A 173 3.41 -15.77 5.97
C SER A 173 2.29 -16.80 5.80
N ALA A 174 1.73 -16.91 4.59
CA ALA A 174 0.69 -17.89 4.30
C ALA A 174 1.17 -19.33 4.55
N LYS A 175 2.44 -19.62 4.23
CA LYS A 175 3.05 -20.93 4.47
C LYS A 175 3.26 -21.21 5.96
N ALA A 176 3.61 -20.19 6.75
CA ALA A 176 3.71 -20.33 8.20
C ALA A 176 2.35 -20.71 8.81
N GLU A 177 1.29 -20.00 8.42
CA GLU A 177 -0.09 -20.26 8.86
C GLU A 177 -0.55 -21.66 8.45
N ALA A 178 -0.28 -22.07 7.21
CA ALA A 178 -0.59 -23.42 6.72
C ALA A 178 0.15 -24.53 7.48
N LEU A 179 1.32 -24.23 8.05
CA LEU A 179 2.09 -25.14 8.90
C LEU A 179 1.78 -24.97 10.39
N GLN A 180 0.75 -24.18 10.74
CA GLN A 180 0.36 -23.86 12.12
C GLN A 180 1.48 -23.21 12.95
N VAL A 181 2.40 -22.51 12.29
CA VAL A 181 3.45 -21.72 12.93
C VAL A 181 3.06 -20.24 12.88
N SER A 182 3.07 -19.58 14.02
CA SER A 182 2.80 -18.14 14.11
C SER A 182 3.75 -17.34 13.19
N PRO A 183 3.23 -16.54 12.24
CA PRO A 183 4.05 -15.77 11.31
C PRO A 183 5.01 -14.84 12.06
N PRO A 184 6.34 -14.98 11.88
CA PRO A 184 7.27 -14.13 12.59
C PRO A 184 7.16 -12.68 12.12
N ARG A 185 7.18 -11.73 13.06
CA ARG A 185 7.26 -10.29 12.76
C ARG A 185 8.47 -10.02 11.87
N GLY A 186 8.22 -9.52 10.66
CA GLY A 186 9.25 -9.21 9.66
C GLY A 186 9.66 -7.74 9.65
N LEU A 187 10.78 -7.46 8.96
CA LEU A 187 11.31 -6.11 8.78
C LEU A 187 10.44 -5.19 7.91
N MET A 188 9.60 -5.78 7.06
CA MET A 188 8.67 -5.04 6.21
C MET A 188 7.31 -5.72 6.22
N ARG A 189 6.27 -4.92 6.44
CA ARG A 189 4.87 -5.31 6.33
C ARG A 189 4.30 -4.88 4.98
N ARG A 190 3.17 -5.48 4.61
CA ARG A 190 2.51 -5.23 3.33
C ARG A 190 2.06 -3.78 3.17
N HIS A 191 1.38 -3.22 4.18
CA HIS A 191 0.92 -1.83 4.14
C HIS A 191 2.07 -0.83 4.01
N GLU A 192 3.20 -1.08 4.69
CA GLU A 192 4.39 -0.21 4.58
C GLU A 192 4.97 -0.21 3.18
N ARG A 193 5.06 -1.40 2.56
CA ARG A 193 5.53 -1.54 1.18
C ARG A 193 4.66 -0.74 0.22
N SER A 194 3.33 -0.87 0.33
CA SER A 194 2.39 -0.08 -0.49
C SER A 194 2.64 1.42 -0.30
N THR A 195 2.77 1.90 0.94
CA THR A 195 3.06 3.29 1.25
C THR A 195 4.36 3.79 0.62
N TYR A 196 5.46 3.02 0.70
CA TYR A 196 6.75 3.42 0.10
C TYR A 196 6.65 3.54 -1.41
N LEU A 197 6.00 2.58 -2.05
CA LEU A 197 5.83 2.56 -3.49
C LEU A 197 4.95 3.71 -3.98
N ILE A 198 3.79 3.91 -3.35
CA ILE A 198 2.87 5.02 -3.66
C ILE A 198 3.55 6.38 -3.44
N ALA A 199 4.28 6.55 -2.34
CA ALA A 199 5.02 7.78 -2.09
C ALA A 199 6.12 8.01 -3.15
N GLY A 200 6.88 6.97 -3.50
CA GLY A 200 7.93 7.06 -4.52
C GLY A 200 7.38 7.46 -5.89
N ILE A 201 6.27 6.87 -6.34
CA ILE A 201 5.65 7.25 -7.61
C ILE A 201 4.99 8.64 -7.55
N GLY A 202 4.40 9.03 -6.41
CA GLY A 202 3.76 10.34 -6.25
C GLY A 202 4.75 11.49 -6.18
N LEU A 203 5.94 11.26 -5.62
CA LEU A 203 7.04 12.23 -5.61
C LEU A 203 7.73 12.36 -6.98
N THR A 204 7.66 11.35 -7.83
CA THR A 204 8.30 11.34 -9.14
C THR A 204 7.91 12.53 -10.02
N PRO A 205 6.61 12.84 -10.26
CA PRO A 205 6.24 14.00 -11.06
C PRO A 205 6.41 15.34 -10.36
N LEU A 206 6.50 15.37 -9.02
CA LEU A 206 6.69 16.59 -8.23
C LEU A 206 8.16 17.03 -8.18
N VAL A 207 9.06 16.08 -7.92
CA VAL A 207 10.49 16.34 -7.67
C VAL A 207 11.34 15.97 -8.88
N GLY A 208 10.89 15.03 -9.72
CA GLY A 208 11.60 14.57 -10.91
C GLY A 208 12.10 15.69 -11.84
N PRO A 209 11.33 16.76 -12.14
CA PRO A 209 11.84 17.87 -12.95
C PRO A 209 13.06 18.57 -12.34
N ALA A 210 13.10 18.73 -11.02
CA ALA A 210 14.24 19.33 -10.33
C ALA A 210 15.46 18.40 -10.30
N LEU A 211 15.23 17.08 -10.20
CA LEU A 211 16.32 16.09 -10.23
C LEU A 211 17.01 16.01 -11.58
N VAL A 212 16.25 16.15 -12.68
CA VAL A 212 16.83 16.22 -14.02
C VAL A 212 17.75 17.44 -14.18
N ALA A 213 17.48 18.55 -13.49
CA ALA A 213 18.36 19.72 -13.47
C ALA A 213 19.70 19.47 -12.73
N HIS A 214 19.79 18.38 -11.97
CA HIS A 214 20.99 17.93 -11.27
C HIS A 214 21.54 16.61 -11.86
N ASP A 215 21.27 16.33 -13.14
CA ASP A 215 21.73 15.14 -13.87
C ASP A 215 21.28 13.79 -13.29
N LEU A 216 20.22 13.79 -12.49
CA LEU A 216 19.62 12.57 -11.93
C LEU A 216 18.43 12.08 -12.77
N PRO A 217 18.18 10.76 -12.85
CA PRO A 217 17.02 10.23 -13.55
C PRO A 217 15.70 10.81 -13.03
N TYR A 218 14.78 11.16 -13.92
CA TYR A 218 13.44 11.66 -13.54
C TYR A 218 12.72 10.73 -12.54
N VAL A 219 12.87 9.41 -12.72
CA VAL A 219 12.23 8.37 -11.91
C VAL A 219 12.97 8.06 -10.59
N THR A 220 13.98 8.84 -10.20
CA THR A 220 14.80 8.59 -9.00
C THR A 220 13.97 8.36 -7.72
N PRO A 221 12.91 9.14 -7.41
CA PRO A 221 12.11 8.88 -6.20
C PRO A 221 11.46 7.49 -6.19
N CYS A 222 10.97 7.03 -7.35
CA CYS A 222 10.45 5.68 -7.52
C CYS A 222 11.55 4.62 -7.38
N LEU A 223 12.74 4.86 -7.93
CA LEU A 223 13.87 3.93 -7.82
C LEU A 223 14.35 3.76 -6.37
N VAL A 224 14.36 4.84 -5.58
CA VAL A 224 14.68 4.77 -4.15
C VAL A 224 13.65 3.89 -3.42
N ALA A 225 12.35 4.11 -3.65
CA ALA A 225 11.30 3.29 -3.06
C ALA A 225 11.42 1.81 -3.47
N LEU A 226 11.67 1.54 -4.76
CA LEU A 226 11.90 0.17 -5.25
C LEU A 226 13.13 -0.47 -4.63
N GLY A 227 14.21 0.29 -4.44
CA GLY A 227 15.43 -0.18 -3.79
C GLY A 227 15.19 -0.61 -2.36
N VAL A 228 14.46 0.21 -1.59
CA VAL A 228 14.04 -0.13 -0.21
C VAL A 228 13.22 -1.41 -0.19
N VAL A 229 12.21 -1.53 -1.06
CA VAL A 229 11.33 -2.71 -1.12
C VAL A 229 12.09 -3.96 -1.58
N CYS A 230 12.96 -3.84 -2.58
CA CYS A 230 13.76 -4.92 -3.11
C CYS A 230 14.72 -5.45 -2.05
N VAL A 231 15.50 -4.59 -1.40
CA VAL A 231 16.52 -5.01 -0.43
C VAL A 231 15.86 -5.48 0.86
N ILE A 232 15.07 -4.61 1.51
CA ILE A 232 14.49 -4.94 2.82
C ILE A 232 13.48 -6.07 2.69
N GLY A 233 12.71 -6.12 1.61
CA GLY A 233 11.71 -7.17 1.40
C GLY A 233 12.31 -8.55 1.14
N ASN A 234 13.38 -8.65 0.33
CA ASN A 234 14.05 -9.94 0.14
C ASN A 234 14.75 -10.40 1.42
N VAL A 235 15.42 -9.50 2.15
CA VAL A 235 16.00 -9.82 3.46
C VAL A 235 14.92 -10.28 4.44
N ALA A 236 13.78 -9.57 4.49
CA ALA A 236 12.65 -9.94 5.34
C ALA A 236 12.11 -11.33 5.00
N ALA A 237 11.97 -11.67 3.71
CA ALA A 237 11.51 -12.97 3.28
C ALA A 237 12.45 -14.10 3.71
N VAL A 238 13.77 -13.93 3.51
CA VAL A 238 14.78 -14.91 3.92
C VAL A 238 14.77 -15.10 5.44
N LEU A 239 14.76 -14.01 6.21
CA LEU A 239 14.71 -14.09 7.67
C LEU A 239 13.44 -14.80 8.17
N ARG A 240 12.29 -14.58 7.52
CA ARG A 240 11.04 -15.30 7.84
C ARG A 240 11.19 -16.78 7.56
N LEU A 241 11.68 -17.16 6.38
CA LEU A 241 11.92 -18.58 6.03
C LEU A 241 12.81 -19.28 7.05
N VAL A 242 13.93 -18.67 7.43
CA VAL A 242 14.86 -19.26 8.41
C VAL A 242 14.19 -19.42 9.77
N ARG A 243 13.41 -18.44 10.23
CA ARG A 243 12.69 -18.51 11.51
C ARG A 243 11.61 -19.59 11.51
N ILE A 244 10.82 -19.68 10.44
CA ILE A 244 9.81 -20.72 10.27
C ILE A 244 10.49 -22.10 10.27
N GLY A 245 11.57 -22.26 9.50
CA GLY A 245 12.33 -23.52 9.44
C GLY A 245 12.95 -23.95 10.77
N ARG A 246 13.28 -23.00 11.66
CA ARG A 246 13.72 -23.30 13.02
C ARG A 246 12.59 -23.71 13.96
N ALA A 247 11.37 -23.19 13.74
CA ALA A 247 10.21 -23.50 14.58
C ALA A 247 9.55 -24.86 14.23
N LEU A 248 9.87 -25.43 13.08
CA LEU A 248 9.37 -26.74 12.63
C LEU A 248 10.24 -27.92 13.10
N ARG A 249 11.36 -27.64 13.76
CA ARG A 249 12.24 -28.66 14.36
C ARG A 249 11.87 -28.87 15.81
#